data_AF-A0A9X0TMG9-F1
#
_entry.id   AF-A0A9X0TMG9-F1
#
_cell.length_a   1.000
_cell.length_b   1.000
_cell.length_c   1.000
_cell.angle_alpha   90.00
_cell.angle_beta   90.00
_cell.angle_gamma   90.00
#
_symmetry.space_group_name_H-M   'P 1'
#
loop_
_entity.id
_entity.type
_entity.pdbx_description
1 polymer ?
#
loop_
_entity_poly.entity_id
_entity_poly.type
_entity_poly.pdbx_seq_one_letter_code
_entity_poly.pdbx_strand_id
1 'polypeptide(L)'
;MSEKKDENKKGCLGCLGIIVLIILVFGGCSALFGNDEDKQKSDTETQTQKATDEQSKKQDEKKTQQKEKKEAITSETKKKKITPEDNTVYGKLTRKHNDNNPVVIEDMTYVLSDKDKILQAEKDFSNLPLDKNTDKNFLNEHAKDLMAKDTEFVSNKSDTEQKYHSKSLNKDYYVTLSLTDEGKVKSLIVSSFE
;
A
#
# COMPACT_ATOMS: atom_id res chain seq x y z
N MET A 1 -18.84 -32.78 59.55
CA MET A 1 -19.68 -32.79 58.32
C MET A 1 -18.86 -33.39 57.19
N SER A 2 -19.46 -34.29 56.43
CA SER A 2 -18.85 -34.88 55.22
C SER A 2 -19.84 -34.77 54.09
N GLU A 3 -19.53 -33.96 53.07
CA GLU A 3 -20.22 -34.01 51.78
C GLU A 3 -19.16 -34.02 50.68
N LYS A 4 -19.17 -35.07 49.86
CA LYS A 4 -18.48 -35.07 48.57
C LYS A 4 -19.33 -34.30 47.56
N LYS A 5 -18.72 -33.83 46.48
CA LYS A 5 -19.48 -33.47 45.28
C LYS A 5 -18.77 -34.02 44.05
N ASP A 6 -19.37 -35.05 43.49
CA ASP A 6 -18.78 -35.89 42.46
C ASP A 6 -19.21 -35.45 41.04
N GLU A 7 -18.26 -35.58 40.11
CA GLU A 7 -18.37 -35.65 38.63
C GLU A 7 -19.10 -34.58 37.81
N ASN A 8 -18.50 -34.20 36.67
CA ASN A 8 -19.15 -34.27 35.35
C ASN A 8 -18.11 -34.09 34.21
N LYS A 9 -17.56 -35.18 33.66
CA LYS A 9 -16.77 -35.15 32.42
C LYS A 9 -17.71 -35.27 31.21
N LYS A 10 -18.11 -34.14 30.59
CA LYS A 10 -18.84 -34.13 29.32
C LYS A 10 -17.88 -33.87 28.15
N GLY A 11 -17.73 -34.88 27.28
CA GLY A 11 -16.76 -34.85 26.19
C GLY A 11 -17.19 -34.00 24.99
N CYS A 12 -16.27 -33.21 24.44
CA CYS A 12 -16.49 -32.46 23.20
C CYS A 12 -16.29 -33.36 21.97
N LEU A 13 -17.26 -34.22 21.67
CA LEU A 13 -17.18 -35.16 20.54
C LEU A 13 -17.49 -34.52 19.17
N GLY A 14 -17.87 -33.24 19.13
CA GLY A 14 -18.34 -32.55 17.91
C GLY A 14 -17.25 -32.21 16.88
N CYS A 15 -15.96 -32.29 17.24
CA CYS A 15 -14.87 -31.87 16.36
C CYS A 15 -14.65 -32.79 15.15
N LEU A 16 -14.86 -34.11 15.32
CA LEU A 16 -14.53 -35.12 14.30
C LEU A 16 -15.36 -35.00 13.00
N GLY A 17 -16.62 -34.56 13.09
CA GLY A 17 -17.48 -34.40 11.91
C GLY A 17 -17.01 -33.29 10.95
N ILE A 18 -16.43 -32.21 11.49
CA ILE A 18 -15.93 -31.08 10.69
C ILE A 18 -14.67 -31.46 9.91
N ILE A 19 -13.78 -32.28 10.50
CA ILE A 19 -12.53 -32.70 9.88
C ILE A 19 -12.78 -33.52 8.61
N VAL A 20 -13.77 -34.43 8.63
CA VAL A 20 -14.18 -35.22 7.45
C VAL A 20 -14.72 -34.33 6.33
N LEU A 21 -15.49 -33.30 6.69
CA LEU A 21 -16.08 -32.35 5.74
C LEU A 21 -15.00 -31.52 5.02
N ILE A 22 -13.95 -31.11 5.74
CA ILE A 22 -12.81 -30.36 5.18
C ILE A 22 -12.05 -31.21 4.15
N ILE A 23 -11.80 -32.50 4.44
CA ILE A 23 -11.06 -33.40 3.53
C ILE A 23 -11.80 -33.58 2.20
N LEU A 24 -13.14 -33.64 2.21
CA LEU A 24 -13.95 -33.74 0.99
C LEU A 24 -13.88 -32.48 0.10
N VAL A 25 -13.69 -31.29 0.67
CA VAL A 25 -13.58 -30.04 -0.10
C VAL A 25 -12.21 -29.90 -0.77
N PHE A 26 -11.13 -30.32 -0.11
CA PHE A 26 -9.76 -30.16 -0.64
C PHE A 26 -9.20 -31.37 -1.41
N GLY A 27 -9.80 -32.56 -1.27
CA GLY A 27 -9.34 -33.77 -1.98
C GLY A 27 -9.64 -33.83 -3.49
N GLY A 28 -10.42 -32.88 -4.02
CA GLY A 28 -11.05 -32.97 -5.35
C GLY A 28 -10.17 -32.65 -6.58
N CYS A 29 -8.88 -32.33 -6.44
CA CYS A 29 -8.07 -31.73 -7.52
C CYS A 29 -6.76 -32.47 -7.89
N SER A 30 -6.63 -33.77 -7.58
CA SER A 30 -5.40 -34.54 -7.86
C SER A 30 -5.53 -35.62 -8.95
N ALA A 31 -6.63 -35.64 -9.72
CA ALA A 31 -6.99 -36.76 -10.58
C ALA A 31 -7.32 -36.38 -12.05
N LEU A 32 -6.76 -35.29 -12.57
CA LEU A 32 -7.04 -34.79 -13.93
C LEU A 32 -5.80 -34.57 -14.82
N PHE A 33 -4.62 -35.05 -14.39
CA PHE A 33 -3.40 -35.09 -15.20
C PHE A 33 -2.69 -36.45 -15.11
N GLY A 34 -3.29 -37.42 -15.77
CA GLY A 34 -2.61 -38.56 -16.36
C GLY A 34 -3.19 -38.81 -17.75
N ASN A 35 -2.49 -39.41 -18.70
CA ASN A 35 -1.09 -39.83 -18.71
C ASN A 35 -0.71 -40.08 -20.18
N ASP A 36 0.50 -39.70 -20.59
CA ASP A 36 1.16 -40.33 -21.72
C ASP A 36 2.65 -40.45 -21.41
N GLU A 37 3.22 -41.60 -21.78
CA GLU A 37 4.52 -42.05 -21.29
C GLU A 37 5.65 -41.68 -22.26
N ASP A 38 6.79 -41.18 -21.76
CA ASP A 38 8.06 -41.81 -22.13
C ASP A 38 9.20 -41.59 -21.11
N LYS A 39 10.33 -42.23 -21.38
CA LYS A 39 11.29 -42.69 -20.38
C LYS A 39 12.44 -41.70 -20.08
N GLN A 40 12.60 -41.42 -18.79
CA GLN A 40 13.83 -41.65 -18.02
C GLN A 40 15.19 -41.39 -18.73
N LYS A 41 15.87 -40.26 -18.42
CA LYS A 41 17.19 -40.25 -17.73
C LYS A 41 17.87 -38.86 -17.59
N SER A 42 18.50 -38.68 -16.42
CA SER A 42 19.76 -37.94 -16.11
C SER A 42 20.05 -36.54 -16.70
N ASP A 43 20.05 -35.56 -15.81
CA ASP A 43 21.21 -34.71 -15.43
C ASP A 43 21.75 -33.57 -16.33
N THR A 44 22.03 -32.44 -15.64
CA THR A 44 23.15 -31.50 -15.84
C THR A 44 23.07 -30.39 -16.91
N GLU A 45 22.69 -29.20 -16.40
CA GLU A 45 23.36 -27.88 -16.56
C GLU A 45 23.40 -27.05 -17.89
N THR A 46 23.12 -25.76 -17.69
CA THR A 46 23.84 -24.59 -18.24
C THR A 46 23.82 -24.30 -19.77
N GLN A 47 22.82 -23.49 -20.14
CA GLN A 47 22.98 -22.15 -20.74
C GLN A 47 24.15 -21.90 -21.73
N THR A 48 23.82 -21.58 -22.99
CA THR A 48 24.46 -20.50 -23.80
C THR A 48 23.59 -20.13 -25.00
N GLN A 49 23.38 -18.83 -25.23
CA GLN A 49 22.92 -18.27 -26.52
C GLN A 49 24.08 -17.52 -27.19
N LYS A 50 24.32 -17.71 -28.50
CA LYS A 50 25.19 -16.84 -29.30
C LYS A 50 24.83 -16.77 -30.79
N ALA A 51 24.48 -15.58 -31.25
CA ALA A 51 24.60 -15.02 -32.61
C ALA A 51 24.41 -13.49 -32.45
N THR A 52 25.28 -12.54 -32.85
CA THR A 52 26.45 -12.52 -33.76
C THR A 52 26.05 -12.65 -35.24
N ASP A 53 26.22 -11.66 -36.12
CA ASP A 53 26.63 -10.24 -35.93
C ASP A 53 26.35 -9.36 -37.18
N GLU A 54 26.60 -8.05 -37.09
CA GLU A 54 27.04 -7.12 -38.17
C GLU A 54 26.19 -6.95 -39.49
N GLN A 55 26.35 -5.91 -40.34
CA GLN A 55 26.87 -4.53 -40.28
C GLN A 55 26.56 -3.83 -41.64
N SER A 56 26.49 -2.47 -41.69
CA SER A 56 26.82 -1.56 -42.86
C SER A 56 25.67 -0.68 -43.41
N LYS A 57 25.88 0.56 -43.89
CA LYS A 57 26.88 1.63 -43.59
C LYS A 57 26.54 2.92 -44.40
N LYS A 58 26.53 4.10 -43.74
CA LYS A 58 26.81 5.46 -44.31
C LYS A 58 25.89 5.95 -45.47
N GLN A 59 25.83 7.22 -45.89
CA GLN A 59 26.27 8.54 -45.38
C GLN A 59 25.12 9.56 -45.72
N ASP A 60 25.16 10.90 -45.80
CA ASP A 60 26.19 11.96 -45.84
C ASP A 60 25.59 13.31 -45.34
N GLU A 61 26.31 14.44 -45.42
CA GLU A 61 25.88 15.76 -44.91
C GLU A 61 25.32 16.73 -45.97
N LYS A 62 24.33 17.58 -45.61
CA LYS A 62 24.40 19.01 -45.97
C LYS A 62 23.56 19.99 -45.12
N LYS A 63 24.11 21.19 -44.97
CA LYS A 63 23.65 22.34 -44.17
C LYS A 63 22.94 23.38 -45.04
N THR A 64 21.81 23.92 -44.56
CA THR A 64 21.33 25.29 -44.84
C THR A 64 20.57 25.81 -43.62
N GLN A 65 20.67 27.12 -43.33
CA GLN A 65 19.95 27.78 -42.24
C GLN A 65 18.68 28.44 -42.80
N GLN A 66 17.58 28.40 -42.04
CA GLN A 66 16.53 29.41 -42.17
C GLN A 66 16.01 29.80 -40.77
N LYS A 67 15.73 31.09 -40.60
CA LYS A 67 15.53 31.76 -39.31
C LYS A 67 14.11 32.26 -39.22
N GLU A 68 13.21 31.48 -38.61
CA GLU A 68 11.87 31.94 -38.26
C GLU A 68 11.69 32.07 -36.75
N LYS A 69 11.23 33.24 -36.34
CA LYS A 69 10.91 33.59 -34.95
C LYS A 69 9.47 33.14 -34.68
N LYS A 70 9.28 32.07 -33.91
CA LYS A 70 8.00 31.80 -33.23
C LYS A 70 8.14 31.97 -31.73
N GLU A 71 7.14 32.62 -31.15
CA GLU A 71 7.11 33.03 -29.75
C GLU A 71 6.29 32.04 -28.91
N ALA A 72 6.80 31.76 -27.71
CA ALA A 72 6.07 31.24 -26.55
C ALA A 72 5.43 29.83 -26.63
N ILE A 73 4.98 29.39 -25.45
CA ILE A 73 4.16 28.20 -25.17
C ILE A 73 4.82 26.85 -25.52
N THR A 74 5.87 26.50 -24.76
CA THR A 74 5.98 25.13 -24.21
C THR A 74 6.76 25.12 -22.89
N SER A 75 6.20 25.78 -21.87
CA SER A 75 6.54 25.44 -20.49
C SER A 75 5.93 24.08 -20.17
N GLU A 76 6.61 23.00 -20.56
CA GLU A 76 6.26 21.65 -20.12
C GLU A 76 6.45 21.56 -18.61
N THR A 77 5.41 21.91 -17.87
CA THR A 77 5.32 21.67 -16.43
C THR A 77 5.33 20.16 -16.22
N LYS A 78 6.54 19.59 -16.11
CA LYS A 78 6.76 18.23 -15.63
C LYS A 78 6.00 18.11 -14.31
N LYS A 79 4.86 17.42 -14.33
CA LYS A 79 4.15 17.01 -13.11
C LYS A 79 5.05 16.02 -12.38
N LYS A 80 5.99 16.56 -11.60
CA LYS A 80 6.78 15.81 -10.62
C LYS A 80 5.75 15.09 -9.75
N LYS A 81 5.74 13.75 -9.75
CA LYS A 81 4.85 12.99 -8.87
C LYS A 81 5.14 13.44 -7.44
N ILE A 82 4.16 14.02 -6.77
CA ILE A 82 4.33 14.55 -5.42
C ILE A 82 4.02 13.43 -4.44
N THR A 83 5.06 12.68 -4.11
CA THR A 83 5.12 11.95 -2.84
C THR A 83 5.21 12.98 -1.71
N PRO A 84 4.56 12.75 -0.56
CA PRO A 84 4.83 13.50 0.67
C PRO A 84 6.31 13.44 1.06
N GLU A 85 6.76 14.37 1.92
CA GLU A 85 8.12 14.32 2.48
C GLU A 85 8.14 13.42 3.72
N ASP A 86 9.27 12.78 4.03
CA ASP A 86 9.44 11.93 5.22
C ASP A 86 8.93 12.67 6.48
N ASN A 87 8.09 12.02 7.30
CA ASN A 87 7.45 12.68 8.44
C ASN A 87 6.65 13.94 8.01
N THR A 88 5.72 13.78 7.07
CA THR A 88 4.79 14.86 6.70
C THR A 88 3.91 15.27 7.88
N VAL A 89 3.36 14.33 8.64
CA VAL A 89 2.72 14.63 9.94
C VAL A 89 3.80 15.01 10.97
N TYR A 90 3.55 16.08 11.74
CA TYR A 90 4.57 16.85 12.48
C TYR A 90 5.61 17.60 11.62
N GLY A 91 5.57 17.48 10.29
CA GLY A 91 6.34 18.30 9.36
C GLY A 91 5.77 19.73 9.24
N LYS A 92 6.16 20.44 8.17
CA LYS A 92 5.64 21.76 7.82
C LYS A 92 5.16 21.81 6.38
N LEU A 93 4.05 22.50 6.14
CA LEU A 93 3.52 22.70 4.79
C LEU A 93 4.28 23.83 4.08
N THR A 94 5.34 23.46 3.36
CA THR A 94 6.24 24.42 2.65
C THR A 94 5.64 25.02 1.38
N ARG A 95 4.52 24.48 0.87
CA ARG A 95 3.79 25.01 -0.28
C ARG A 95 3.05 26.29 0.11
N LYS A 96 3.02 27.28 -0.78
CA LYS A 96 2.18 28.47 -0.63
C LYS A 96 0.71 28.07 -0.55
N HIS A 97 0.04 28.51 0.50
CA HIS A 97 -1.38 28.38 0.74
C HIS A 97 -1.94 29.74 1.22
N ASN A 98 -3.25 29.84 1.37
CA ASN A 98 -3.91 30.94 2.08
C ASN A 98 -4.16 30.55 3.54
N ASP A 99 -4.56 31.51 4.38
CA ASP A 99 -4.78 31.33 5.83
C ASP A 99 -6.02 30.47 6.19
N ASN A 100 -6.51 29.65 5.26
CA ASN A 100 -7.59 28.70 5.48
C ASN A 100 -7.05 27.47 6.25
N ASN A 101 -7.88 26.88 7.11
CA ASN A 101 -7.59 25.62 7.76
C ASN A 101 -8.90 24.79 7.80
N PRO A 102 -8.97 23.59 7.19
CA PRO A 102 -7.89 22.87 6.52
C PRO A 102 -7.44 23.49 5.18
N VAL A 103 -6.24 23.11 4.75
CA VAL A 103 -5.64 23.45 3.45
C VAL A 103 -5.76 22.25 2.51
N VAL A 104 -6.36 22.44 1.33
CA VAL A 104 -6.46 21.39 0.30
C VAL A 104 -5.42 21.64 -0.80
N ILE A 105 -4.63 20.62 -1.14
CA ILE A 105 -3.63 20.66 -2.20
C ILE A 105 -3.69 19.36 -3.00
N GLU A 106 -4.05 19.48 -4.29
CA GLU A 106 -4.21 18.36 -5.22
C GLU A 106 -5.26 17.35 -4.71
N ASP A 107 -4.85 16.19 -4.21
CA ASP A 107 -5.73 15.14 -3.64
C ASP A 107 -5.49 14.92 -2.13
N MET A 108 -4.78 15.84 -1.48
CA MET A 108 -4.43 15.84 -0.06
C MET A 108 -5.07 17.02 0.69
N THR A 109 -5.62 16.75 1.87
CA THR A 109 -6.13 17.76 2.81
C THR A 109 -5.25 17.77 4.06
N TYR A 110 -4.85 18.96 4.52
CA TYR A 110 -3.97 19.15 5.67
C TYR A 110 -4.64 20.01 6.76
N VAL A 111 -4.60 19.56 8.01
CA VAL A 111 -4.94 20.40 9.18
C VAL A 111 -3.64 20.92 9.77
N LEU A 112 -3.55 22.25 9.94
CA LEU A 112 -2.34 22.93 10.40
C LEU A 112 -2.48 23.49 11.82
N SER A 113 -1.35 23.69 12.48
CA SER A 113 -1.19 24.59 13.62
C SER A 113 -0.19 25.71 13.29
N ASP A 114 0.08 26.59 14.24
CA ASP A 114 1.12 27.63 14.22
C ASP A 114 2.34 27.30 13.34
N LYS A 115 2.73 28.28 12.51
CA LYS A 115 3.96 28.24 11.68
C LYS A 115 3.97 27.04 10.73
N ASP A 116 2.80 26.78 10.14
CA ASP A 116 2.51 25.84 9.05
C ASP A 116 2.77 24.38 9.41
N LYS A 117 2.82 24.05 10.71
CA LYS A 117 3.09 22.69 11.19
C LYS A 117 1.87 21.81 10.93
N ILE A 118 2.09 20.69 10.24
CA ILE A 118 1.03 19.74 9.90
C ILE A 118 0.67 18.91 11.14
N LEU A 119 -0.60 18.99 11.57
CA LEU A 119 -1.15 18.14 12.62
C LEU A 119 -1.82 16.89 12.07
N GLN A 120 -2.46 16.98 10.90
CA GLN A 120 -3.15 15.89 10.24
C GLN A 120 -2.97 16.01 8.73
N ALA A 121 -2.83 14.87 8.05
CA ALA A 121 -2.86 14.77 6.60
C ALA A 121 -3.88 13.69 6.20
N GLU A 122 -4.73 14.00 5.23
CA GLU A 122 -5.80 13.14 4.73
C GLU A 122 -5.69 12.97 3.22
N LYS A 123 -5.82 11.73 2.75
CA LYS A 123 -5.92 11.37 1.34
C LYS A 123 -7.36 11.04 0.98
N ASP A 124 -7.91 11.75 -0.02
CA ASP A 124 -9.24 11.42 -0.54
C ASP A 124 -9.20 10.21 -1.50
N PHE A 125 -10.17 9.32 -1.33
CA PHE A 125 -10.49 8.21 -2.23
C PHE A 125 -11.98 8.21 -2.61
N SER A 126 -12.76 9.27 -2.32
CA SER A 126 -14.21 9.32 -2.58
C SER A 126 -14.60 9.04 -4.04
N ASN A 127 -13.71 9.35 -4.98
CA ASN A 127 -13.89 9.10 -6.42
C ASN A 127 -13.64 7.62 -6.82
N LEU A 128 -12.94 6.83 -6.00
CA LEU A 128 -12.69 5.41 -6.19
C LEU A 128 -12.48 4.72 -4.82
N PRO A 129 -13.55 4.47 -4.04
CA PRO A 129 -13.43 3.96 -2.67
C PRO A 129 -12.80 2.56 -2.61
N LEU A 130 -11.85 2.38 -1.70
CA LEU A 130 -10.99 1.18 -1.63
C LEU A 130 -11.55 0.10 -0.68
N ASP A 131 -11.13 -1.15 -0.85
CA ASP A 131 -11.50 -2.24 0.05
C ASP A 131 -10.48 -2.38 1.19
N LYS A 132 -10.92 -2.18 2.44
CA LYS A 132 -10.02 -2.16 3.61
C LYS A 132 -9.24 -3.46 3.86
N ASN A 133 -9.67 -4.57 3.27
CA ASN A 133 -9.01 -5.88 3.39
C ASN A 133 -8.10 -6.14 2.18
N THR A 134 -8.62 -5.90 0.97
CA THR A 134 -7.94 -6.22 -0.30
C THR A 134 -6.83 -5.21 -0.61
N ASP A 135 -7.11 -3.92 -0.41
CA ASP A 135 -6.16 -2.82 -0.69
C ASP A 135 -5.29 -2.47 0.53
N LYS A 136 -5.32 -3.30 1.58
CA LYS A 136 -4.63 -3.08 2.87
C LYS A 136 -3.15 -2.73 2.71
N ASN A 137 -2.44 -3.34 1.77
CA ASN A 137 -1.03 -3.03 1.53
C ASN A 137 -0.84 -1.61 0.98
N PHE A 138 -1.67 -1.18 0.03
CA PHE A 138 -1.63 0.17 -0.52
C PHE A 138 -1.98 1.23 0.55
N LEU A 139 -3.01 0.96 1.37
CA LEU A 139 -3.38 1.81 2.50
C LEU A 139 -2.23 1.94 3.52
N ASN A 140 -1.58 0.82 3.88
CA ASN A 140 -0.45 0.81 4.82
C ASN A 140 0.80 1.53 4.28
N GLU A 141 1.13 1.36 3.01
CA GLU A 141 2.23 2.09 2.35
C GLU A 141 1.94 3.60 2.38
N HIS A 142 0.73 4.02 2.01
CA HIS A 142 0.39 5.44 1.93
C HIS A 142 0.21 6.11 3.30
N ALA A 143 -0.17 5.36 4.34
CA ALA A 143 -0.07 5.83 5.72
C ALA A 143 1.40 6.10 6.11
N LYS A 144 2.32 5.19 5.73
CA LYS A 144 3.76 5.34 6.04
C LYS A 144 4.43 6.48 5.30
N ASP A 145 4.02 6.80 4.07
CA ASP A 145 4.47 8.01 3.34
C ASP A 145 4.28 9.30 4.19
N LEU A 146 3.27 9.33 5.07
CA LEU A 146 2.92 10.48 5.89
C LEU A 146 3.60 10.48 7.29
N MET A 147 4.24 9.37 7.67
CA MET A 147 4.84 9.12 8.98
C MET A 147 6.38 9.18 8.94
N ALA A 148 7.03 9.02 10.09
CA ALA A 148 8.49 8.85 10.15
C ALA A 148 8.90 7.41 9.75
N LYS A 149 10.06 7.28 9.12
CA LYS A 149 10.58 6.00 8.57
C LYS A 149 10.79 4.88 9.60
N ASP A 150 10.92 5.21 10.88
CA ASP A 150 11.08 4.29 12.00
C ASP A 150 9.75 4.02 12.75
N THR A 151 8.61 4.37 12.16
CA THR A 151 7.29 4.10 12.77
C THR A 151 6.97 2.62 12.81
N GLU A 152 6.84 2.10 14.04
CA GLU A 152 6.37 0.75 14.31
C GLU A 152 4.89 0.76 14.70
N PHE A 153 4.16 -0.29 14.32
CA PHE A 153 2.77 -0.50 14.75
C PHE A 153 2.72 -0.81 16.26
N VAL A 154 1.81 -0.16 16.97
CA VAL A 154 1.62 -0.34 18.43
C VAL A 154 0.35 -1.14 18.71
N SER A 155 -0.79 -0.69 18.19
CA SER A 155 -2.10 -1.31 18.47
C SER A 155 -3.17 -0.89 17.48
N ASN A 156 -4.17 -1.75 17.27
CA ASN A 156 -5.45 -1.29 16.75
C ASN A 156 -6.20 -0.60 17.89
N LYS A 157 -6.78 0.58 17.63
CA LYS A 157 -7.68 1.27 18.56
C LYS A 157 -9.14 0.92 18.26
N SER A 158 -9.46 0.69 16.98
CA SER A 158 -10.76 0.20 16.51
C SER A 158 -10.59 -0.59 15.20
N ASP A 159 -11.70 -1.04 14.61
CA ASP A 159 -11.78 -1.70 13.29
C ASP A 159 -11.34 -0.82 12.10
N THR A 160 -11.11 0.47 12.35
CA THR A 160 -10.75 1.50 11.37
C THR A 160 -9.62 2.43 11.83
N GLU A 161 -9.06 2.23 13.02
CA GLU A 161 -8.06 3.12 13.63
C GLU A 161 -6.88 2.34 14.21
N GLN A 162 -5.66 2.79 13.91
CA GLN A 162 -4.40 2.17 14.33
C GLN A 162 -3.42 3.19 14.89
N LYS A 163 -2.77 2.84 15.99
CA LYS A 163 -1.67 3.62 16.58
C LYS A 163 -0.31 3.07 16.14
N TYR A 164 0.56 3.99 15.72
CA TYR A 164 1.97 3.78 15.39
C TYR A 164 2.85 4.67 16.27
N HIS A 165 4.13 4.35 16.41
CA HIS A 165 5.08 5.13 17.22
C HIS A 165 6.48 5.19 16.56
N SER A 166 7.06 6.40 16.50
CA SER A 166 8.44 6.67 16.09
C SER A 166 9.33 6.79 17.32
N LYS A 167 10.28 5.86 17.48
CA LYS A 167 11.21 5.81 18.63
C LYS A 167 12.24 6.94 18.57
N SER A 168 12.71 7.30 17.38
CA SER A 168 13.71 8.36 17.19
C SER A 168 13.15 9.76 17.41
N LEU A 169 11.86 9.97 17.15
CA LEU A 169 11.18 11.25 17.40
C LEU A 169 10.45 11.30 18.74
N ASN A 170 10.22 10.16 19.39
CA ASN A 170 9.34 9.96 20.54
C ASN A 170 7.93 10.54 20.27
N LYS A 171 7.28 10.05 19.21
CA LYS A 171 5.97 10.54 18.73
C LYS A 171 5.05 9.41 18.32
N ASP A 172 3.77 9.60 18.59
CA ASP A 172 2.70 8.72 18.17
C ASP A 172 2.05 9.22 16.86
N TYR A 173 1.50 8.30 16.08
CA TYR A 173 0.73 8.62 14.87
C TYR A 173 -0.54 7.77 14.88
N TYR A 174 -1.63 8.38 14.44
CA TYR A 174 -2.95 7.80 14.45
C TYR A 174 -3.46 7.68 13.01
N VAL A 175 -3.60 6.44 12.53
CA VAL A 175 -4.01 6.14 11.16
C VAL A 175 -5.48 5.71 11.17
N THR A 176 -6.35 6.50 10.55
CA THR A 176 -7.80 6.31 10.57
C THR A 176 -8.36 6.19 9.16
N LEU A 177 -9.20 5.17 8.93
CA LEU A 177 -9.91 4.94 7.67
C LEU A 177 -11.34 5.48 7.78
N SER A 178 -11.65 6.57 7.06
CA SER A 178 -13.04 7.01 6.91
C SER A 178 -13.74 6.09 5.92
N LEU A 179 -14.93 5.59 6.27
CA LEU A 179 -15.69 4.68 5.41
C LEU A 179 -16.83 5.39 4.66
N THR A 180 -17.33 4.72 3.62
CA THR A 180 -18.66 4.91 3.04
C THR A 180 -19.70 4.06 3.78
N ASP A 181 -20.99 4.28 3.51
CA ASP A 181 -22.09 3.46 4.05
C ASP A 181 -22.00 1.98 3.60
N GLU A 182 -21.31 1.71 2.50
CA GLU A 182 -20.99 0.37 1.99
C GLU A 182 -19.75 -0.27 2.65
N GLY A 183 -19.11 0.42 3.60
CA GLY A 183 -17.91 -0.04 4.31
C GLY A 183 -16.60 0.05 3.52
N LYS A 184 -16.59 0.72 2.36
CA LYS A 184 -15.38 1.00 1.57
C LYS A 184 -14.64 2.20 2.12
N VAL A 185 -13.31 2.24 2.01
CA VAL A 185 -12.48 3.36 2.46
C VAL A 185 -12.68 4.55 1.52
N LYS A 186 -13.29 5.60 2.07
CA LYS A 186 -13.53 6.89 1.43
C LYS A 186 -12.32 7.81 1.56
N SER A 187 -11.61 7.78 2.70
CA SER A 187 -10.36 8.50 2.89
C SER A 187 -9.46 7.82 3.92
N LEU A 188 -8.15 8.08 3.81
CA LEU A 188 -7.14 7.66 4.80
C LEU A 188 -6.58 8.91 5.47
N ILE A 189 -6.62 8.93 6.79
CA ILE A 189 -6.19 10.05 7.64
C ILE A 189 -4.99 9.59 8.46
N VAL A 190 -3.96 10.41 8.56
CA VAL A 190 -2.86 10.26 9.53
C VAL A 190 -2.79 11.52 10.38
N SER A 191 -2.92 11.34 11.70
CA SER A 191 -2.95 12.42 12.69
C SER A 191 -1.82 12.33 13.72
N SER A 192 -1.48 13.48 14.29
CA SER A 192 -0.56 13.67 15.43
C SER A 192 -1.25 13.63 16.80
N PHE A 193 -2.57 13.41 16.80
CA PHE A 193 -3.44 13.32 17.97
C PHE A 193 -4.50 12.22 17.75
N GLU A 194 -5.11 11.79 18.85
CA GLU A 194 -6.23 10.85 18.93
C GLU A 194 -7.57 11.60 18.88
#